data_AF-A0A941VW98-F1
#
_entry.id   AF-A0A941VW98-F1
#
_cell.length_a   1.000
_cell.length_b   1.000
_cell.length_c   1.000
_cell.angle_alpha   90.00
_cell.angle_beta   90.00
_cell.angle_gamma   90.00
#
_symmetry.space_group_name_H-M   'P 1'
#
loop_
_entity.id
_entity.type
_entity.pdbx_description
1 polymer ?
#
loop_
_entity_poly.entity_id
_entity_poly.type
_entity_poly.pdbx_seq_one_letter_code
_entity_poly.pdbx_strand_id
1 'polypeptide(L)'
;MIAGLRYWILIWYGILLLGVVGLGGALYWGRQTHWKNLDEVFRGVGTITVSVGMLLLLYQVQIGLGQLLLVLALACFVLAFIFGRRIERRPHQ
;
A
#
# COMPACT_ATOMS: atom_id res chain seq x y z
N MET A 1 24.28 -11.13 13.54
CA MET A 1 22.80 -11.24 13.43
C MET A 1 22.08 -9.89 13.32
N ILE A 2 22.73 -8.75 13.63
CA ILE A 2 22.12 -7.39 13.55
C ILE A 2 22.02 -6.85 12.12
N ALA A 3 22.93 -7.26 11.23
CA ALA A 3 22.96 -6.77 9.84
C ALA A 3 21.71 -7.15 9.02
N GLY A 4 21.17 -8.36 9.23
CA GLY A 4 19.98 -8.84 8.52
C GLY A 4 18.73 -8.02 8.87
N LEU A 5 18.50 -7.72 10.15
CA LEU A 5 17.38 -6.89 10.60
C LEU A 5 17.46 -5.48 10.00
N ARG A 6 18.65 -4.88 10.03
CA ARG A 6 18.86 -3.51 9.53
C ARG A 6 18.64 -3.40 8.03
N TYR A 7 19.02 -4.43 7.27
CA TYR A 7 18.76 -4.52 5.84
C TYR A 7 17.26 -4.61 5.53
N TRP A 8 16.52 -5.45 6.25
CA TRP A 8 15.06 -5.55 6.11
C TRP A 8 14.34 -4.25 6.43
N ILE A 9 14.74 -3.55 7.48
CA ILE A 9 14.20 -2.22 7.83
C ILE A 9 14.38 -1.24 6.66
N LEU A 10 15.58 -1.22 6.06
CA LEU A 10 15.90 -0.30 4.96
C LEU A 10 15.06 -0.62 3.71
N ILE A 11 14.86 -1.90 3.40
CA ILE A 11 13.95 -2.34 2.33
C ILE A 11 12.53 -1.83 2.58
N TRP A 12 12.00 -2.00 3.80
CA TRP A 12 10.64 -1.58 4.10
C TRP A 12 10.47 -0.05 4.05
N TYR A 13 11.49 0.72 4.43
CA TYR A 13 11.50 2.16 4.18
C TYR A 13 11.52 2.51 2.69
N GLY A 14 12.26 1.75 1.87
CA GLY A 14 12.24 1.91 0.41
C GLY A 14 10.86 1.65 -0.19
N ILE A 15 10.20 0.55 0.22
CA ILE A 15 8.83 0.22 -0.22
C ILE A 15 7.83 1.29 0.27
N LEU A 16 7.98 1.78 1.49
CA LEU A 16 7.16 2.86 2.02
C LEU A 16 7.28 4.12 1.15
N LEU A 17 8.50 4.51 0.79
CA LEU A 17 8.75 5.68 -0.05
C LEU A 17 8.12 5.51 -1.44
N LEU A 18 8.25 4.32 -2.05
CA LEU A 18 7.58 3.99 -3.31
C LEU A 18 6.04 4.05 -3.17
N GLY A 19 5.50 3.56 -2.05
CA GLY A 19 4.07 3.62 -1.74
C GLY A 19 3.55 5.05 -1.62
N VAL A 20 4.30 5.93 -0.95
CA VAL A 20 3.96 7.36 -0.82
C VAL A 20 4.00 8.08 -2.17
N VAL A 21 5.05 7.86 -2.96
CA VAL A 21 5.16 8.45 -4.31
C VAL A 21 4.04 7.95 -5.21
N GLY A 22 3.77 6.64 -5.20
CA GLY A 22 2.69 6.03 -5.97
C GLY A 22 1.31 6.56 -5.57
N LEU A 23 1.05 6.69 -4.26
CA LEU A 23 -0.20 7.27 -3.77
C LEU A 23 -0.34 8.75 -4.15
N GLY A 24 0.73 9.53 -4.07
CA GLY A 24 0.75 10.93 -4.49
C GLY A 24 0.38 11.09 -5.97
N GLY A 25 0.98 10.27 -6.84
CA GLY A 25 0.63 10.22 -8.26
C GLY A 25 -0.81 9.79 -8.50
N ALA A 26 -1.26 8.74 -7.82
CA ALA A 26 -2.64 8.24 -7.93
C ALA A 26 -3.67 9.27 -7.48
N LEU A 27 -3.41 10.03 -6.40
CA LEU A 27 -4.30 11.10 -5.94
C LEU A 27 -4.32 12.29 -6.91
N TYR A 28 -3.16 12.67 -7.44
CA TYR A 28 -3.06 13.73 -8.45
C TYR A 28 -3.88 13.39 -9.69
N TRP A 29 -3.72 12.17 -10.22
CA TRP A 29 -4.51 11.68 -11.36
C TRP A 29 -5.98 11.44 -11.02
N GLY A 30 -6.28 10.95 -9.82
CA GLY A 30 -7.66 10.70 -9.38
C GLY A 30 -8.48 11.98 -9.31
N ARG A 31 -7.86 13.09 -8.90
CA ARG A 31 -8.51 14.41 -8.93
C ARG A 31 -8.85 14.86 -10.36
N GLN A 32 -7.99 14.55 -11.33
CA GLN A 32 -8.18 14.93 -12.72
C GLN A 32 -9.17 14.02 -13.46
N THR A 33 -9.26 12.74 -13.07
CA THR A 33 -10.03 11.70 -13.79
C THR A 33 -11.36 11.32 -13.13
N HIS A 34 -11.83 12.07 -12.12
CA HIS A 34 -13.00 11.74 -11.30
C HIS A 34 -12.88 10.37 -10.61
N TRP A 35 -11.72 10.10 -9.99
CA TRP A 35 -11.47 8.89 -9.21
C TRP A 35 -11.68 7.60 -10.00
N LYS A 36 -11.38 7.62 -11.30
CA LYS A 36 -11.42 6.41 -12.12
C LYS A 36 -10.31 5.42 -11.78
N ASN A 37 -9.27 5.84 -11.06
CA ASN A 37 -8.09 5.06 -10.67
C ASN A 37 -8.11 4.68 -9.17
N LEU A 38 -9.28 4.40 -8.61
CA LEU A 38 -9.41 4.02 -7.21
C LEU A 38 -8.58 2.79 -6.84
N ASP A 39 -8.36 1.88 -7.78
CA ASP A 39 -7.50 0.72 -7.62
C ASP A 39 -6.05 1.10 -7.28
N GLU A 40 -5.48 2.09 -7.97
CA GLU A 40 -4.15 2.61 -7.66
C GLU A 40 -4.09 3.31 -6.31
N VAL A 41 -5.14 4.04 -5.93
CA VAL A 41 -5.24 4.68 -4.62
C VAL A 41 -5.25 3.61 -3.52
N PHE A 42 -6.12 2.60 -3.63
CA PHE A 42 -6.16 1.50 -2.66
C PHE A 42 -4.86 0.71 -2.62
N ARG A 43 -4.17 0.54 -3.76
CA ARG A 43 -2.87 -0.10 -3.83
C ARG A 43 -1.79 0.70 -3.12
N GLY A 44 -1.76 2.03 -3.31
CA GLY A 44 -0.85 2.93 -2.63
C GLY A 44 -1.06 2.93 -1.11
N VAL A 45 -2.31 3.08 -0.67
CA VAL A 45 -2.68 3.01 0.76
C VAL A 45 -2.33 1.64 1.35
N GLY A 46 -2.62 0.55 0.64
CA GLY A 46 -2.25 -0.81 1.04
C GLY A 46 -0.74 -0.97 1.23
N THR A 47 0.07 -0.51 0.28
CA THR A 47 1.53 -0.57 0.34
C THR A 47 2.09 0.22 1.52
N ILE A 48 1.58 1.43 1.78
CA ILE A 48 1.98 2.24 2.94
C ILE A 48 1.63 1.51 4.24
N THR A 49 0.39 1.03 4.34
CA THR A 49 -0.12 0.36 5.54
C THR A 49 0.66 -0.92 5.86
N VAL A 50 0.97 -1.74 4.84
CA VAL A 50 1.79 -2.96 5.01
C VAL A 50 3.20 -2.61 5.42
N SER A 51 3.79 -1.56 4.83
CA SER A 51 5.16 -1.17 5.13
C SER A 51 5.29 -0.65 6.56
N VAL A 52 4.35 0.18 7.02
CA VAL A 52 4.29 0.64 8.41
C VAL A 52 4.06 -0.53 9.37
N GLY A 53 3.15 -1.45 9.05
CA GLY A 53 2.90 -2.65 9.85
C GLY A 53 4.16 -3.52 10.01
N MET A 54 4.89 -3.74 8.92
CA MET A 54 6.15 -4.50 8.94
C MET A 54 7.25 -3.80 9.71
N LEU A 55 7.40 -2.48 9.57
CA LEU A 55 8.36 -1.72 10.36
C LEU A 55 8.05 -1.82 11.86
N LEU A 56 6.79 -1.70 12.27
CA LEU A 56 6.39 -1.87 13.68
C LEU A 56 6.72 -3.26 14.22
N LEU A 57 6.54 -4.32 13.43
CA LEU A 57 6.92 -5.68 13.79
C LEU A 57 8.44 -5.85 13.90
N LEU A 58 9.20 -5.27 12.97
CA LEU A 58 10.67 -5.32 12.98
C LEU A 58 11.28 -4.55 14.15
N TYR A 59 10.67 -3.44 14.56
CA TYR A 59 11.09 -2.68 15.74
C TYR A 59 10.57 -3.24 17.06
N GLN A 60 9.67 -4.24 17.05
CA GLN A 60 9.07 -4.86 18.24
C GLN A 60 8.34 -3.86 19.17
N VAL A 61 7.94 -2.69 18.68
CA VAL A 61 7.38 -1.61 19.53
C VAL A 61 5.88 -1.85 19.80
N GLN A 62 5.10 -2.26 18.80
CA GLN A 62 3.66 -2.52 18.95
C GLN A 62 3.18 -3.65 18.03
N ILE A 63 3.42 -4.89 18.46
CA ILE A 63 3.16 -6.10 17.66
C ILE A 63 1.68 -6.20 17.25
N GLY A 64 0.75 -5.89 18.17
CA GLY A 64 -0.69 -5.93 17.90
C GLY A 64 -1.15 -4.93 16.82
N LEU A 65 -0.68 -3.67 16.88
CA LEU A 65 -0.96 -2.70 15.82
C LEU A 65 -0.32 -3.09 14.50
N GLY A 66 0.90 -3.65 14.53
CA GLY A 66 1.57 -4.16 13.34
C GLY A 66 0.73 -5.21 12.62
N GLN A 67 0.22 -6.21 13.36
CA GLN A 67 -0.66 -7.24 12.80
C GLN A 67 -1.97 -6.66 12.25
N LEU A 68 -2.61 -5.75 12.99
CA LEU A 68 -3.85 -5.11 12.55
C LEU A 68 -3.64 -4.32 11.24
N LEU A 69 -2.53 -3.59 11.13
CA LEU A 69 -2.15 -2.88 9.90
C LEU A 69 -1.94 -3.84 8.73
N LEU A 70 -1.32 -5.01 8.97
CA LEU A 70 -1.17 -6.03 7.91
C LEU A 70 -2.53 -6.54 7.42
N VAL A 71 -3.49 -6.77 8.32
CA VAL A 71 -4.86 -7.18 7.94
C VAL A 71 -5.57 -6.08 7.15
N LEU A 72 -5.46 -4.82 7.59
CA LEU A 72 -6.03 -3.68 6.87
C LEU A 72 -5.40 -3.49 5.49
N ALA A 73 -4.09 -3.67 5.39
CA ALA A 73 -3.38 -3.60 4.12
C ALA A 73 -3.86 -4.70 3.16
N LEU A 74 -4.05 -5.92 3.65
CA LEU A 74 -4.63 -7.02 2.87
C LEU A 74 -6.02 -6.65 2.35
N ALA A 75 -6.89 -6.10 3.21
CA ALA A 75 -8.20 -5.62 2.81
C ALA A 75 -8.10 -4.53 1.71
N CYS A 76 -7.16 -3.59 1.84
CA CYS A 76 -6.91 -2.57 0.82
C CYS A 76 -6.49 -3.18 -0.52
N PHE A 77 -5.61 -4.18 -0.53
CA PHE A 77 -5.22 -4.86 -1.77
C PHE A 77 -6.37 -5.64 -2.41
N VAL A 78 -7.22 -6.28 -1.61
CA VAL A 78 -8.44 -6.94 -2.10
C VAL A 78 -9.39 -5.92 -2.72
N LEU A 79 -9.61 -4.78 -2.07
CA LEU A 79 -10.42 -3.70 -2.62
C LEU A 79 -9.81 -3.15 -3.91
N ALA A 80 -8.50 -2.90 -3.95
CA ALA A 80 -7.78 -2.48 -5.14
C ALA A 80 -8.05 -3.44 -6.31
N PHE A 81 -7.97 -4.75 -6.06
CA PHE A 81 -8.24 -5.78 -7.06
C PHE A 81 -9.71 -5.79 -7.53
N ILE A 82 -10.67 -5.55 -6.63
CA ILE A 82 -12.09 -5.48 -6.99
C ILE A 82 -12.38 -4.23 -7.83
N PHE A 83 -11.85 -3.08 -7.44
CA PHE A 83 -12.04 -1.82 -8.17
C PHE A 83 -11.32 -1.80 -9.52
N GLY A 84 -10.11 -2.38 -9.60
CA GLY A 84 -9.35 -2.48 -10.85
C GLY A 84 -10.11 -3.29 -11.92
N ARG A 85 -10.72 -4.41 -11.52
CA ARG A 85 -11.55 -5.24 -12.41
C ARG A 85 -12.78 -4.51 -12.96
N ARG A 86 -13.27 -3.44 -12.33
CA ARG A 86 -14.42 -2.67 -12.84
C ARG A 86 -14.02 -1.72 -13.97
N ILE A 87 -12.77 -1.23 -13.98
CA ILE A 87 -12.26 -0.33 -15.01
C ILE A 87 -11.99 -1.12 -16.30
N GLU A 88 -11.40 -2.31 -16.16
CA GLU A 88 -11.03 -3.18 -17.28
C GLU A 88 -12.24 -3.79 -18.02
N ARG A 89 -13.44 -3.78 -17.41
CA ARG A 89 -14.71 -4.21 -18.04
C ARG A 89 -15.39 -3.15 -18.90
N ARG A 90 -14.77 -1.99 -19.12
CA ARG A 90 -15.18 -1.03 -20.17
C ARG A 90 -14.26 -1.02 -21.41
N PRO A 91 -13.91 -2.14 -22.05
CA PRO A 91 -13.40 -2.10 -23.41
C PRO A 91 -14.60 -2.14 -24.36
N HIS A 92 -14.72 -1.12 -25.22
CA HIS A 92 -15.69 -1.03 -26.32
C HIS A 92 -17.13 -0.61 -25.94
N GLN A 93 -17.33 0.71 -25.84
CA GLN A 93 -18.38 1.33 -26.66
C GLN A 93 -17.75 1.75 -27.97
#